data_AF-A0A921HPE7-F1
#
_entry.id   AF-A0A921HPE7-F1
#
_cell.length_a   1.000
_cell.length_b   1.000
_cell.length_c   1.000
_cell.angle_alpha   90.00
_cell.angle_beta   90.00
_cell.angle_gamma   90.00
#
_symmetry.space_group_name_H-M   'P 1'
#
loop_
_entity.id
_entity.type
_entity.pdbx_description
1 polymer ?
#
loop_
_entity_poly.entity_id
_entity_poly.type
_entity_poly.pdbx_seq_one_letter_code
_entity_poly.pdbx_strand_id
1 'polypeptide(L)'
;MKKLQDYKFWFIVGSQFLYGPEALKAVEDDARKMVDGLNASGKLPAKIEFKAVGTTAEVIDRFVMDANYDDTCAGIITWMHTFSPSKMWIRGLSKLQKPYLHLHTQFNQEIPNEAIDMD
;
A
#
# COMPACT_ATOMS: atom_id res chain seq x y z
N MET A 1 -5.55 6.52 -28.64
CA MET A 1 -4.98 5.51 -27.72
C MET A 1 -4.91 6.13 -26.33
N LYS A 2 -5.34 5.41 -25.28
CA LYS A 2 -5.16 5.85 -23.89
C LYS A 2 -3.66 5.86 -23.56
N LYS A 3 -3.17 6.92 -22.91
CA LYS A 3 -1.79 7.03 -22.44
C LYS A 3 -1.69 6.44 -21.04
N LEU A 4 -0.51 5.95 -20.65
CA LEU A 4 -0.30 5.42 -19.29
C LEU A 4 -0.56 6.49 -18.20
N GLN A 5 -0.38 7.76 -18.56
CA GLN A 5 -0.67 8.95 -17.74
C GLN A 5 -2.17 9.13 -17.41
N ASP A 6 -3.07 8.50 -18.17
CA ASP A 6 -4.52 8.54 -17.93
C ASP A 6 -4.95 7.53 -16.85
N TYR A 7 -4.01 6.71 -16.36
CA TYR A 7 -4.22 5.69 -15.34
C TYR A 7 -3.50 6.04 -14.03
N LYS A 8 -3.89 5.30 -12.99
CA LYS A 8 -3.31 5.36 -11.66
C LYS A 8 -2.98 3.96 -11.15
N PHE A 9 -1.99 3.90 -10.28
CA PHE A 9 -1.65 2.70 -9.52
C PHE A 9 -2.04 2.90 -8.07
N TRP A 10 -2.73 1.92 -7.50
CA TRP A 10 -3.20 2.02 -6.11
C TRP A 10 -2.13 1.48 -5.16
N PHE A 11 -1.82 2.23 -4.12
CA PHE A 11 -0.87 1.86 -3.08
C PHE A 11 -1.61 1.47 -1.80
N ILE A 12 -1.45 0.23 -1.39
CA ILE A 12 -2.10 -0.34 -0.21
C ILE A 12 -1.00 -0.79 0.76
N VAL A 13 -1.12 -0.40 2.02
CA VAL A 13 -0.15 -0.78 3.05
C VAL A 13 -0.74 -1.84 3.95
N GLY A 14 -0.01 -2.93 4.17
CA GLY A 14 -0.42 -4.00 5.08
C GLY A 14 -0.02 -3.72 6.51
N SER A 15 -0.96 -3.96 7.43
CA SER A 15 -0.74 -3.97 8.88
C SER A 15 -1.75 -4.89 9.57
N GLN A 16 -1.94 -4.75 10.88
CA GLN A 16 -2.96 -5.42 11.70
C GLN A 16 -3.32 -4.56 12.92
N PHE A 17 -4.51 -4.78 13.48
CA PHE A 17 -5.00 -3.99 14.63
C PHE A 17 -4.23 -4.21 15.94
N LEU A 18 -3.46 -5.30 16.06
CA LEU A 18 -2.70 -5.59 17.28
C LEU A 18 -1.65 -4.50 17.62
N TYR A 19 -1.24 -3.70 16.64
CA TYR A 19 -0.30 -2.60 16.83
C TYR A 19 -0.92 -1.33 17.45
N GLY A 20 -2.25 -1.27 17.59
CA GLY A 20 -2.93 -0.11 18.15
C GLY A 20 -3.05 1.10 17.21
N PRO A 21 -3.87 2.09 17.57
CA PRO A 21 -4.24 3.19 16.70
C PRO A 21 -3.07 4.14 16.37
N GLU A 22 -2.17 4.36 17.33
CA GLU A 22 -1.01 5.25 17.15
C GLU A 22 -0.03 4.71 16.11
N ALA A 23 0.32 3.43 16.22
CA ALA A 23 1.17 2.77 15.21
C ALA A 23 0.50 2.72 13.83
N LEU A 24 -0.82 2.46 13.77
CA LEU A 24 -1.56 2.50 12.49
C LEU A 24 -1.56 3.91 11.88
N LYS A 25 -1.60 4.94 12.72
CA LYS A 25 -1.50 6.33 12.26
C LYS A 25 -0.11 6.63 11.69
N ALA A 26 0.96 6.19 12.36
CA ALA A 26 2.33 6.31 11.85
C ALA A 26 2.51 5.58 10.51
N VAL A 27 2.00 4.35 10.39
CA VAL A 27 2.01 3.57 9.14
C VAL A 27 1.30 4.31 8.01
N GLU A 28 0.14 4.94 8.29
CA GLU A 28 -0.58 5.75 7.31
C GLU A 28 0.24 6.97 6.88
N ASP A 29 0.86 7.66 7.84
CA ASP A 29 1.64 8.87 7.57
C ASP A 29 2.88 8.56 6.72
N ASP A 30 3.57 7.44 6.99
CA ASP A 30 4.73 7.00 6.20
C ASP A 30 4.31 6.53 4.80
N ALA A 31 3.16 5.85 4.68
CA ALA A 31 2.59 5.50 3.38
C ALA A 31 2.29 6.73 2.51
N ARG A 32 1.72 7.79 3.11
CA ARG A 32 1.44 9.05 2.42
C ARG A 32 2.72 9.74 1.96
N LYS A 33 3.72 9.87 2.85
CA LYS A 33 5.04 10.43 2.51
C LYS A 33 5.71 9.66 1.37
N MET A 34 5.63 8.33 1.38
CA MET A 34 6.18 7.52 0.29
C MET A 34 5.49 7.80 -1.05
N VAL A 35 4.15 7.79 -1.07
CA VAL A 35 3.39 8.07 -2.30
C VAL A 35 3.66 9.47 -2.81
N ASP A 36 3.69 10.48 -1.93
CA ASP A 36 3.97 11.86 -2.29
C ASP A 36 5.39 12.01 -2.85
N GLY A 37 6.40 11.41 -2.20
CA GLY A 37 7.78 11.41 -2.69
C GLY A 37 7.95 10.71 -4.03
N LEU A 38 7.32 9.55 -4.22
CA LEU A 38 7.33 8.81 -5.48
C LEU A 38 6.68 9.62 -6.61
N ASN A 39 5.54 10.25 -6.36
CA ASN A 39 4.86 11.10 -7.33
C ASN A 39 5.66 12.39 -7.63
N ALA A 40 6.21 13.05 -6.61
CA ALA A 40 7.00 14.27 -6.74
C ALA A 40 8.31 14.04 -7.51
N SER A 41 8.83 12.81 -7.54
CA SER A 41 10.04 12.48 -8.29
C SER A 41 9.94 12.76 -9.80
N GLY A 42 8.71 12.76 -10.36
CA GLY A 42 8.46 12.93 -11.80
C GLY A 42 9.02 11.81 -12.68
N LYS A 43 9.61 10.75 -12.10
CA LYS A 43 10.24 9.64 -12.82
C LYS A 43 9.26 8.55 -13.21
N LEU A 44 8.09 8.51 -12.57
CA LEU A 44 7.07 7.49 -12.82
C LEU A 44 6.14 7.91 -13.96
N PRO A 45 5.74 6.97 -14.83
CA PRO A 45 4.93 7.28 -16.01
C PRO A 45 3.43 7.49 -15.70
N ALA A 46 3.00 7.21 -14.47
CA ALA A 46 1.65 7.35 -13.97
C ALA A 46 1.67 7.69 -12.47
N LYS A 47 0.57 8.26 -11.97
CA LYS A 47 0.44 8.60 -10.55
C LYS A 47 0.18 7.36 -9.70
N ILE A 48 0.68 7.40 -8.47
CA ILE A 48 0.35 6.46 -7.41
C ILE A 48 -0.66 7.12 -6.46
N GLU A 49 -1.70 6.40 -6.06
CA GLU A 49 -2.69 6.85 -5.08
C GLU A 49 -2.67 5.95 -3.84
N PHE A 50 -2.37 6.53 -2.68
CA PHE A 50 -2.57 5.82 -1.40
C PHE A 50 -4.06 5.58 -1.16
N LYS A 51 -4.43 4.34 -0.85
CA LYS A 51 -5.83 3.95 -0.63
C LYS A 51 -6.16 3.75 0.83
N ALA A 52 -5.38 2.93 1.54
CA ALA A 52 -5.54 2.70 2.98
C ALA A 52 -4.44 1.79 3.54
N VAL A 53 -4.48 1.68 4.87
CA VAL A 53 -3.86 0.59 5.63
C VAL A 53 -4.84 -0.57 5.74
N GLY A 54 -4.51 -1.72 5.15
CA GLY A 54 -5.27 -2.96 5.22
C GLY A 54 -4.99 -3.70 6.52
N THR A 55 -5.96 -3.71 7.44
CA THR A 55 -5.84 -4.36 8.76
C THR A 55 -6.76 -5.57 8.94
N THR A 56 -7.75 -5.78 8.06
CA THR A 56 -8.63 -6.96 8.06
C THR A 56 -8.82 -7.53 6.68
N ALA A 57 -9.29 -8.78 6.63
CA ALA A 57 -9.65 -9.45 5.40
C ALA A 57 -10.77 -8.71 4.64
N GLU A 58 -11.76 -8.15 5.33
CA GLU A 58 -12.89 -7.41 4.74
C GLU A 58 -12.42 -6.11 4.09
N VAL A 59 -11.53 -5.39 4.77
CA VAL A 59 -10.93 -4.16 4.27
C VAL A 59 -10.12 -4.45 3.00
N ILE A 60 -9.25 -5.47 3.05
CA ILE A 60 -8.44 -5.89 1.90
C ILE A 60 -9.31 -6.38 0.74
N ASP A 61 -10.34 -7.18 1.01
CA ASP A 61 -11.29 -7.69 0.00
C ASP A 61 -12.02 -6.53 -0.71
N ARG A 62 -12.51 -5.55 0.06
CA ARG A 62 -13.17 -4.37 -0.49
C ARG A 62 -12.22 -3.57 -1.40
N PHE A 63 -10.98 -3.34 -0.98
CA PHE A 63 -10.01 -2.62 -1.81
C PHE A 63 -9.71 -3.32 -3.13
N VAL A 64 -9.58 -4.64 -3.12
CA VAL A 64 -9.36 -5.39 -4.37
C VAL A 64 -10.59 -5.30 -5.28
N MET A 65 -11.80 -5.41 -4.72
CA MET A 65 -13.03 -5.26 -5.49
C MET A 65 -13.16 -3.86 -6.11
N ASP A 66 -12.85 -2.82 -5.34
CA ASP A 66 -12.88 -1.43 -5.81
C ASP A 66 -11.82 -1.18 -6.89
N ALA A 67 -10.62 -1.75 -6.73
CA ALA A 67 -9.54 -1.68 -7.73
C ALA A 67 -9.94 -2.37 -9.03
N ASN A 68 -10.61 -3.54 -8.96
CA ASN A 68 -11.11 -4.24 -10.13
C ASN A 68 -12.16 -3.42 -10.90
N TYR A 69 -13.04 -2.72 -10.19
CA TYR A 69 -14.14 -1.94 -10.78
C TYR A 69 -13.70 -0.59 -11.35
N ASP A 70 -12.59 -0.01 -10.85
CA ASP A 70 -12.06 1.25 -11.37
C ASP A 70 -11.30 1.04 -12.70
N ASP A 71 -11.89 1.49 -13.80
CA ASP A 71 -11.29 1.44 -15.16
C ASP A 71 -10.01 2.27 -15.30
N THR A 72 -9.77 3.21 -14.38
CA THR A 72 -8.56 4.02 -14.33
C THR A 72 -7.49 3.42 -13.41
N CYS A 73 -7.82 2.40 -12.61
CA CYS A 73 -6.85 1.61 -11.87
C CYS A 73 -6.16 0.60 -12.82
N ALA A 74 -4.87 0.83 -13.07
CA ALA A 74 -4.05 -0.03 -13.93
C ALA A 74 -3.32 -1.15 -13.17
N GLY A 75 -3.32 -1.11 -11.84
CA GLY A 75 -2.63 -2.09 -11.01
C GLY A 75 -2.60 -1.69 -9.54
N ILE A 76 -2.29 -2.65 -8.68
CA ILE A 76 -2.07 -2.42 -7.26
C ILE A 76 -0.61 -2.64 -6.90
N ILE A 77 -0.13 -1.81 -5.98
CA ILE A 77 1.17 -1.89 -5.33
C ILE A 77 0.88 -2.13 -3.85
N THR A 78 1.46 -3.18 -3.28
CA THR A 78 1.32 -3.47 -1.86
C THR A 78 2.66 -3.38 -1.16
N TRP A 79 2.67 -2.82 0.04
CA TRP A 79 3.83 -2.80 0.93
C TRP A 79 3.42 -3.23 2.34
N MET A 80 4.05 -4.26 2.87
CA MET A 80 3.78 -4.74 4.23
C MET A 80 4.68 -3.97 5.21
N HIS A 81 4.19 -2.84 5.72
CA HIS A 81 4.97 -1.95 6.60
C HIS A 81 5.19 -2.58 7.98
N THR A 82 4.18 -3.27 8.48
CA THR A 82 4.29 -4.12 9.68
C THR A 82 3.91 -5.54 9.30
N PHE A 83 3.92 -6.45 10.28
CA PHE A 83 3.41 -7.79 10.03
C PHE A 83 1.90 -7.73 9.75
N SER A 84 1.51 -8.10 8.54
CA SER A 84 0.11 -8.28 8.13
C SER A 84 -0.14 -9.76 7.85
N PRO A 85 -0.87 -10.48 8.74
CA PRO A 85 -1.13 -11.91 8.57
C PRO A 85 -1.67 -12.26 7.18
N SER A 86 -0.90 -13.05 6.43
CA SER A 86 -1.15 -13.32 5.01
C SER A 86 -2.50 -13.98 4.73
N LYS A 87 -3.07 -14.72 5.70
CA LYS A 87 -4.42 -15.31 5.57
C LYS A 87 -5.51 -14.27 5.30
N MET A 88 -5.35 -13.03 5.79
CA MET A 88 -6.30 -11.95 5.52
C MET A 88 -6.33 -11.54 4.05
N TRP A 89 -5.22 -11.73 3.33
CA TRP A 89 -5.06 -11.32 1.94
C TRP A 89 -5.59 -12.34 0.94
N ILE A 90 -5.73 -13.60 1.34
CA ILE A 90 -6.07 -14.72 0.44
C ILE A 90 -7.36 -14.42 -0.35
N ARG A 91 -8.43 -14.02 0.34
CA ARG A 91 -9.73 -13.75 -0.31
C ARG A 91 -9.63 -12.61 -1.31
N GLY A 92 -9.02 -11.49 -0.93
CA GLY A 92 -8.85 -10.34 -1.82
C GLY A 92 -7.99 -10.71 -3.02
N LEU A 93 -6.77 -11.21 -2.80
CA LEU A 93 -5.84 -11.52 -3.88
C LEU A 93 -6.36 -12.61 -4.83
N SER A 94 -7.15 -13.58 -4.35
CA SER A 94 -7.79 -14.58 -5.22
C SER A 94 -8.78 -13.99 -6.23
N LYS A 95 -9.31 -12.79 -5.96
CA LYS A 95 -10.25 -12.07 -6.83
C LYS A 95 -9.56 -10.99 -7.65
N LEU A 96 -8.28 -10.72 -7.44
CA LEU A 96 -7.58 -9.61 -8.09
C LEU A 96 -7.49 -9.86 -9.60
N GLN A 97 -7.99 -8.92 -10.39
CA GLN A 97 -8.00 -8.96 -11.86
C GLN A 97 -7.04 -7.93 -12.47
N LYS A 98 -6.34 -7.17 -11.63
CA LYS A 98 -5.37 -6.14 -12.02
C LYS A 98 -3.93 -6.63 -11.74
N PRO A 99 -2.93 -6.15 -12.50
CA PRO A 99 -1.53 -6.42 -12.19
C PRO A 99 -1.17 -6.10 -10.74
N TYR A 100 -0.31 -6.93 -10.17
CA TYR A 100 0.13 -6.87 -8.77
C TYR A 100 1.63 -6.65 -8.68
N LEU A 101 2.04 -5.71 -7.83
CA LEU A 101 3.43 -5.52 -7.44
C LEU A 101 3.56 -5.55 -5.91
N HIS A 102 4.42 -6.44 -5.42
CA HIS A 102 4.86 -6.42 -4.02
C HIS A 102 6.11 -5.54 -3.90
N LEU A 103 5.98 -4.35 -3.29
CA LEU A 103 7.12 -3.48 -3.03
C LEU A 103 7.73 -3.87 -1.69
N HIS A 104 8.81 -4.65 -1.74
CA HIS A 104 9.57 -5.02 -0.55
C HIS A 104 10.57 -3.91 -0.22
N THR A 105 10.19 -3.04 0.72
CA THR A 105 10.96 -1.86 1.13
C THR A 105 10.76 -1.57 2.61
N GLN A 106 11.50 -0.58 3.11
CA GLN A 106 11.34 0.04 4.42
C GLN A 106 11.21 1.56 4.26
N PHE A 107 10.62 2.24 5.25
CA PHE A 107 10.55 3.70 5.26
C PHE A 107 11.94 4.32 5.48
N ASN A 108 12.63 3.88 6.54
CA ASN A 108 13.98 4.33 6.86
C ASN A 108 15.02 3.55 6.05
N GLN A 109 16.02 4.26 5.52
CA GLN A 109 17.15 3.67 4.81
C GLN A 109 18.14 2.98 5.76
N GLU A 110 18.36 3.56 6.94
CA GLU A 110 19.34 3.11 7.92
C GLU A 110 18.65 2.69 9.23
N ILE A 111 19.31 1.80 9.97
CA ILE A 111 18.86 1.39 11.31
C ILE A 111 19.30 2.46 12.31
N PRO A 112 18.38 3.05 13.11
CA PRO A 112 18.74 4.03 14.13
C PRO A 112 19.32 3.33 15.36
N ASN A 113 20.59 2.92 15.29
CA ASN A 113 21.22 2.05 16.30
C ASN A 113 21.14 2.55 17.75
N GLU A 114 21.15 3.87 17.96
CA GLU A 114 21.11 4.48 19.30
C GLU A 114 19.69 4.77 19.81
N ALA A 115 18.68 4.75 18.92
CA ALA A 115 17.31 5.17 19.23
C ALA A 115 16.25 4.08 18.94
N ILE A 116 16.65 2.93 18.40
CA ILE A 116 15.71 1.83 18.14
C ILE A 116 15.24 1.19 19.45
N ASP A 117 13.93 1.17 19.64
CA ASP A 117 13.24 0.58 20.78
C ASP A 117 11.98 -0.19 20.32
N MET A 118 11.21 -0.69 21.29
CA MET A 118 9.94 -1.41 21.09
C MET A 118 8.75 -0.67 21.71
N ASP A 119 9.02 0.51 22.29
CA ASP A 119 8.04 1.37 22.96
C ASP A 119 7.44 2.36 21.95
#